data_AF-A0AA43RLE2-F1
#
_entry.id   AF-A0AA43RLE2-F1
#
_cell.length_a   1.000
_cell.length_b   1.000
_cell.length_c   1.000
_cell.angle_alpha   90.00
_cell.angle_beta   90.00
_cell.angle_gamma   90.00
#
_symmetry.space_group_name_H-M   'P 1'
#
loop_
_entity.id
_entity.type
_entity.pdbx_description
1 polymer ?
#
loop_
_entity_poly.entity_id
_entity_poly.type
_entity_poly.pdbx_seq_one_letter_code
_entity_poly.pdbx_strand_id
1 'polypeptide(L)'
;DAQYQQDIRDLGQFQSTYVQETAEIVRVLKANMDDVMATIDLKAYQERLALLESSFEINRQRIAEKVKEPSKTVSLEDTDTLLLEIGAMIDEINKLVKANNDVIAEKRSSKNRCKIEILQFFASLLAADVKSYRDEVSRLNKELDAITARGQQLRKDLTTLNTEISELNKHNANTEAAIDSINKILRDSGFQGFSLHAKDGVENVYEVIREDGSVAENLSEGERNFIAFLYFYHQVRGSMTSEELKEKIVVIDDPVSSMDSTALFLVSAIVREMINVCRNNTEYLNPKVPGDYIKQLFILTHNVYFHREITYKQAGYYNCASFYMIRKNDNISSIKLCTRQSKERPSEDENYNPVQNSYAALWDELRDIQSTIPALNVMRRILEYYFLQLCGYEGSDIRELVLEKEENRKMFIKQIEGQKPDMTDYQLASSLLAYINNPNGISDGLNYVEDCDDVEAYKRVFKMIFEALHQSQHYEMMTGKAVMSKK
;
A
#
# COMPACT_ATOMS: atom_id res chain seq x y z
N ASP A 1 118.91 20.58 41.24
CA ASP A 1 117.76 21.40 41.68
C ASP A 1 116.73 21.76 40.62
N ALA A 2 117.08 22.30 39.44
CA ALA A 2 116.08 22.71 38.45
C ALA A 2 115.17 21.58 37.93
N GLN A 3 115.73 20.40 37.63
CA GLN A 3 114.97 19.24 37.14
C GLN A 3 113.98 18.73 38.19
N TYR A 4 114.42 18.56 39.44
CA TYR A 4 113.56 18.12 40.54
C TYR A 4 112.37 19.07 40.75
N GLN A 5 112.59 20.38 40.71
CA GLN A 5 111.52 21.37 40.84
C GLN A 5 110.54 21.36 39.64
N GLN A 6 111.01 20.98 38.44
CA GLN A 6 110.15 20.79 37.28
C GLN A 6 109.29 19.52 37.44
N ASP A 7 109.88 18.40 37.85
CA ASP A 7 109.15 17.14 38.04
C ASP A 7 108.04 17.26 39.11
N ILE A 8 108.25 18.06 40.15
CA ILE A 8 107.22 18.36 41.17
C ILE A 8 106.08 19.19 40.59
N ARG A 9 106.37 20.18 39.73
CA ARG A 9 105.33 20.96 39.04
C ARG A 9 104.52 20.09 38.09
N ASP A 10 105.19 19.26 37.31
CA ASP A 10 104.56 18.35 36.35
C ASP A 10 103.66 17.34 37.08
N LEU A 11 104.08 16.84 38.24
CA LEU A 11 103.27 15.97 39.09
C LEU A 11 102.04 16.68 39.69
N GLY A 12 102.17 17.93 40.12
CA GLY A 12 101.04 18.74 40.59
C GLY A 12 100.05 19.09 39.47
N GLN A 13 100.55 19.33 38.26
CA GLN A 13 99.72 19.50 37.06
C GLN A 13 99.00 18.20 36.73
N PHE A 14 99.70 17.05 36.73
CA PHE A 14 99.10 15.74 36.51
C PHE A 14 97.98 15.43 37.51
N GLN A 15 98.20 15.70 38.80
CA GLN A 15 97.16 15.54 39.83
C GLN A 15 95.92 16.38 39.52
N SER A 16 96.11 17.66 39.19
CA SER A 16 95.01 18.58 38.93
C SER A 16 94.21 18.14 37.69
N THR A 17 94.91 17.76 36.62
CA THR A 17 94.29 17.23 35.40
C THR A 17 93.56 15.93 35.69
N TYR A 18 94.16 14.98 36.41
CA TYR A 18 93.54 13.70 36.73
C TYR A 18 92.22 13.88 37.50
N VAL A 19 92.20 14.76 38.50
CA VAL A 19 90.99 15.05 39.28
C VAL A 19 89.89 15.67 38.42
N GLN A 20 90.25 16.65 37.57
CA GLN A 20 89.29 17.32 36.70
C GLN A 20 88.68 16.35 35.68
N GLU A 21 89.52 15.59 34.95
CA GLU A 21 89.07 14.70 33.87
C GLU A 21 88.25 13.53 34.43
N THR A 22 88.69 12.90 35.52
CA THR A 22 87.93 11.78 36.11
C THR A 22 86.59 12.22 36.69
N ALA A 23 86.50 13.42 37.27
CA ALA A 23 85.23 13.98 37.72
C ALA A 23 84.25 14.24 36.56
N GLU A 24 84.76 14.74 35.43
CA GLU A 24 83.95 14.98 34.23
C GLU A 24 83.46 13.68 33.60
N ILE A 25 84.32 12.65 33.51
CA ILE A 25 83.93 11.31 33.05
C ILE A 25 82.78 10.76 33.90
N VAL A 26 82.92 10.79 35.23
CA VAL A 26 81.88 10.31 36.15
C VAL A 26 80.58 11.11 36.00
N ARG A 27 80.68 12.44 35.82
CA ARG A 27 79.51 13.30 35.59
C ARG A 27 78.73 12.88 34.35
N VAL A 28 79.43 12.67 33.23
CA VAL A 28 78.80 12.24 31.96
C VAL A 28 78.17 10.86 32.08
N LEU A 29 78.86 9.91 32.72
CA LEU A 29 78.33 8.56 32.90
C LEU A 29 77.13 8.53 33.85
N LYS A 30 77.12 9.36 34.89
CA LYS A 30 75.95 9.50 35.79
C LYS A 30 74.73 10.06 35.08
N ALA A 31 74.91 11.04 34.19
CA ALA A 31 73.81 11.66 33.44
C ALA A 31 73.05 10.67 32.53
N ASN A 32 73.67 9.56 32.12
CA ASN A 32 72.99 8.50 31.37
C ASN A 32 71.85 7.83 32.14
N MET A 33 71.75 8.05 33.46
CA MET A 33 70.70 7.49 34.32
C MET A 33 69.51 8.44 34.53
N ASP A 34 69.55 9.67 33.99
CA ASP A 34 68.54 10.70 34.26
C ASP A 34 67.21 10.43 33.53
N ASP A 35 67.27 9.94 32.29
CA ASP A 35 66.10 9.65 31.46
C ASP A 35 66.27 8.30 30.73
N VAL A 36 65.79 7.24 31.36
CA VAL A 36 66.04 5.86 30.97
C VAL A 36 64.74 5.23 30.45
N MET A 37 64.82 4.58 29.30
CA MET A 37 63.70 3.80 28.78
C MET A 37 63.30 2.72 29.81
N ALA A 38 62.01 2.69 30.19
CA ALA A 38 61.50 1.87 31.30
C ALA A 38 61.78 0.36 31.21
N THR A 39 62.12 -0.15 30.02
CA THR A 39 62.44 -1.57 29.78
C THR A 39 63.93 -1.89 29.96
N ILE A 40 64.79 -0.90 30.21
CA ILE A 40 66.24 -1.08 30.39
C ILE A 40 66.57 -1.21 31.88
N ASP A 41 67.24 -2.30 32.25
CA ASP A 41 67.82 -2.49 33.59
C ASP A 41 69.25 -1.93 33.63
N LEU A 42 69.47 -0.92 34.48
CA LEU A 42 70.77 -0.28 34.65
C LEU A 42 71.58 -0.81 35.84
N LYS A 43 71.12 -1.87 36.53
CA LYS A 43 71.80 -2.36 37.72
C LYS A 43 73.27 -2.71 37.47
N ALA A 44 73.56 -3.45 36.39
CA ALA A 44 74.94 -3.81 36.03
C ALA A 44 75.80 -2.59 35.66
N TYR A 45 75.19 -1.59 35.00
CA TYR A 45 75.83 -0.33 34.65
C TYR A 45 76.20 0.48 35.91
N GLN A 46 75.27 0.59 36.86
CA GLN A 46 75.46 1.26 38.14
C GLN A 46 76.57 0.60 38.97
N GLU A 47 76.58 -0.73 39.05
CA GLU A 47 77.61 -1.49 39.75
C GLU A 47 79.01 -1.24 39.16
N ARG A 48 79.14 -1.25 37.82
CA ARG A 48 80.42 -0.97 37.15
C ARG A 48 80.86 0.48 37.28
N LEU A 49 79.94 1.44 37.19
CA LEU A 49 80.23 2.85 37.42
C LEU A 49 80.73 3.10 38.85
N ALA A 50 80.13 2.46 39.85
CA ALA A 50 80.60 2.55 41.23
C ALA A 50 82.02 2.00 41.42
N LEU A 51 82.37 0.90 40.74
CA LEU A 51 83.74 0.37 40.74
C LEU A 51 84.75 1.31 40.07
N LEU A 52 84.35 1.97 38.97
CA LEU A 52 85.16 2.98 38.31
C LEU A 52 85.42 4.19 39.22
N GLU A 53 84.37 4.69 39.88
CA GLU A 53 84.48 5.79 40.87
C GLU A 53 85.44 5.42 42.01
N SER A 54 85.33 4.20 42.54
CA SER A 54 86.25 3.70 43.57
C SER A 54 87.69 3.61 43.08
N SER A 55 87.91 3.20 41.82
CA SER A 55 89.25 3.09 41.24
C SER A 55 89.88 4.46 40.99
N PHE A 56 89.09 5.44 40.52
CA PHE A 56 89.51 6.84 40.43
C PHE A 56 89.84 7.44 41.80
N GLU A 57 89.06 7.12 42.83
CA GLU A 57 89.33 7.56 44.20
C GLU A 57 90.67 7.02 44.72
N ILE A 58 90.92 5.71 44.56
CA ILE A 58 92.18 5.07 44.94
C ILE A 58 93.35 5.71 44.21
N ASN A 59 93.21 5.93 42.90
CA ASN A 59 94.24 6.58 42.10
C ASN A 59 94.49 8.02 42.55
N ARG A 60 93.43 8.79 42.86
CA ARG A 60 93.56 10.14 43.42
C ARG A 60 94.34 10.15 44.73
N GLN A 61 94.08 9.19 45.62
CA GLN A 61 94.81 9.06 46.88
C GLN A 61 96.28 8.69 46.65
N ARG A 62 96.56 7.73 45.77
CA ARG A 62 97.94 7.33 45.42
C ARG A 62 98.73 8.48 44.76
N ILE A 63 98.09 9.27 43.90
CA ILE A 63 98.70 10.46 43.30
C ILE A 63 98.96 11.52 44.38
N ALA A 64 98.01 11.76 45.30
CA ALA A 64 98.20 12.70 46.41
C ALA A 64 99.36 12.28 47.33
N GLU A 65 99.51 10.99 47.63
CA GLU A 65 100.66 10.47 48.36
C GLU A 65 101.97 10.69 47.61
N LYS A 66 101.98 10.47 46.29
CA LYS A 66 103.15 10.71 45.43
C LYS A 66 103.54 12.20 45.39
N VAL A 67 102.56 13.11 45.39
CA VAL A 67 102.79 14.57 45.47
C VAL A 67 103.38 14.96 46.83
N LYS A 68 102.88 14.35 47.92
CA LYS A 68 103.37 14.61 49.29
C LYS A 68 104.77 14.03 49.53
N GLU A 69 105.05 12.85 48.99
CA GLU A 69 106.32 12.12 49.11
C GLU A 69 106.86 11.72 47.73
N PRO A 70 107.51 12.64 47.00
CA PRO A 70 107.94 12.42 45.61
C PRO A 70 108.89 11.22 45.40
N SER A 71 109.62 10.82 46.44
CA SER A 71 110.52 9.65 46.40
C SER A 71 109.80 8.31 46.50
N LYS A 72 108.53 8.26 46.92
CA LYS A 72 107.74 7.02 47.05
C LYS A 72 107.27 6.56 45.67
N THR A 73 107.43 5.28 45.32
CA THR A 73 106.87 4.74 44.07
C THR A 73 105.41 4.33 44.31
N VAL A 74 104.50 4.78 43.43
CA VAL A 74 103.08 4.41 43.46
C VAL A 74 102.68 3.77 42.13
N SER A 75 101.77 2.80 42.18
CA SER A 75 101.17 2.19 40.99
C SER A 75 99.70 2.54 40.96
N LEU A 76 99.16 2.94 39.81
CA LEU A 76 97.73 3.23 39.66
C LEU A 76 96.95 1.94 39.37
N GLU A 77 95.69 1.90 39.79
CA GLU A 77 94.68 0.94 39.36
C GLU A 77 94.37 1.14 37.88
N ASP A 78 94.17 0.05 37.16
CA ASP A 78 93.73 0.07 35.77
C ASP A 78 92.26 0.50 35.67
N THR A 79 92.02 1.61 34.98
CA THR A 79 90.69 2.15 34.73
C THR A 79 90.22 1.90 33.29
N ASP A 80 91.11 1.51 32.39
CA ASP A 80 90.80 1.34 30.97
C ASP A 80 89.86 0.16 30.77
N THR A 81 90.10 -0.94 31.48
CA THR A 81 89.23 -2.13 31.44
C THR A 81 87.79 -1.77 31.86
N LEU A 82 87.62 -1.01 32.94
CA LEU A 82 86.30 -0.59 33.43
C LEU A 82 85.60 0.38 32.45
N LEU A 83 86.36 1.31 31.86
CA LEU A 83 85.83 2.23 30.84
C LEU A 83 85.37 1.48 29.57
N LEU A 84 86.11 0.46 29.13
CA LEU A 84 85.73 -0.37 27.99
C LEU A 84 84.48 -1.19 28.27
N GLU A 85 84.37 -1.79 29.46
CA GLU A 85 83.17 -2.54 29.88
C GLU A 85 81.93 -1.64 29.92
N ILE A 86 82.05 -0.44 30.49
CA ILE A 86 80.97 0.55 30.54
C ILE A 86 80.59 1.00 29.13
N GLY A 87 81.58 1.24 28.25
CA GLY A 87 81.34 1.59 26.84
C GLY A 87 80.56 0.49 26.11
N ALA A 88 80.93 -0.77 26.30
CA ALA A 88 80.19 -1.90 25.71
C ALA A 88 78.75 -2.00 26.22
N MET A 89 78.51 -1.72 27.51
CA MET A 89 77.15 -1.65 28.05
C MET A 89 76.32 -0.52 27.41
N ILE A 90 76.93 0.66 27.21
CA ILE A 90 76.28 1.79 26.53
C ILE A 90 75.91 1.42 25.09
N ASP A 91 76.79 0.73 24.36
CA ASP A 91 76.52 0.30 22.99
C ASP A 91 75.34 -0.67 22.92
N GLU A 92 75.23 -1.62 23.84
CA GLU A 92 74.09 -2.55 23.91
C GLU A 92 72.78 -1.83 24.26
N ILE A 93 72.82 -0.90 25.22
CA ILE A 93 71.68 -0.06 25.57
C ILE A 93 71.22 0.76 24.35
N ASN A 94 72.15 1.37 23.61
CA ASN A 94 71.85 2.15 22.41
C ASN A 94 71.22 1.31 21.30
N LYS A 95 71.58 0.02 21.16
CA LYS A 95 70.91 -0.89 20.22
C LYS A 95 69.44 -1.10 20.60
N LEU A 96 69.13 -1.27 21.88
CA LEU A 96 67.75 -1.43 22.36
C LEU A 96 66.92 -0.16 22.14
N VAL A 97 67.50 1.01 22.45
CA VAL A 97 66.86 2.32 22.20
C VAL A 97 66.56 2.50 20.72
N LYS A 98 67.53 2.19 19.85
CA LYS A 98 67.35 2.28 18.40
C LYS A 98 66.23 1.37 17.91
N ALA A 99 66.22 0.10 18.33
CA ALA A 99 65.18 -0.85 17.93
C ALA A 99 63.77 -0.37 18.32
N ASN A 100 63.62 0.21 19.51
CA ASN A 100 62.34 0.79 19.94
C ASN A 100 61.96 2.02 19.08
N ASN A 101 62.90 2.91 18.81
CA ASN A 101 62.65 4.09 17.97
C ASN A 101 62.27 3.71 16.53
N ASP A 102 62.90 2.67 15.97
CA ASP A 102 62.57 2.15 14.63
C ASP A 102 61.12 1.64 14.58
N VAL A 103 60.67 0.90 15.60
CA VAL A 103 59.26 0.45 15.71
C VAL A 103 58.29 1.63 15.77
N ILE A 104 58.63 2.68 16.52
CA ILE A 104 57.79 3.88 16.63
C ILE A 104 57.75 4.66 15.31
N ALA A 105 58.88 4.80 14.63
CA ALA A 105 58.95 5.45 13.32
C ALA A 105 58.09 4.72 12.27
N GLU A 106 58.07 3.39 12.31
CA GLU A 106 57.28 2.56 11.41
C GLU A 106 55.79 2.45 11.77
N LYS A 107 55.36 2.97 12.93
CA LYS A 107 53.98 2.86 13.39
C LYS A 107 52.95 3.36 12.37
N ARG A 108 53.23 4.49 11.70
CA ARG A 108 52.31 5.08 10.72
C ARG A 108 52.23 4.25 9.44
N SER A 109 53.36 3.80 8.91
CA SER A 109 53.42 3.01 7.68
C SER A 109 52.81 1.62 7.90
N SER A 110 53.12 0.95 9.01
CA SER A 110 52.57 -0.35 9.37
C SER A 110 51.06 -0.31 9.60
N LYS A 111 50.52 0.74 10.24
CA LYS A 111 49.06 0.93 10.35
C LYS A 111 48.39 1.10 8.98
N ASN A 112 48.98 1.88 8.07
CA ASN A 112 48.43 2.07 6.74
C ASN A 112 48.46 0.78 5.92
N ARG A 113 49.57 0.02 6.00
CA ARG A 113 49.70 -1.28 5.34
C ARG A 113 48.62 -2.26 5.81
N CYS A 114 48.43 -2.37 7.13
CA CYS A 114 47.40 -3.22 7.71
C CYS A 114 45.98 -2.85 7.23
N LYS A 115 45.64 -1.56 7.13
CA LYS A 115 44.35 -1.13 6.56
C LYS A 115 44.16 -1.60 5.12
N ILE A 116 45.19 -1.48 4.30
CA ILE A 116 45.16 -1.90 2.89
C ILE A 116 44.98 -3.43 2.81
N GLU A 117 45.76 -4.19 3.57
CA GLU A 117 45.70 -5.65 3.60
C GLU A 117 44.34 -6.17 4.05
N ILE A 118 43.74 -5.55 5.08
CA ILE A 118 42.38 -5.87 5.54
C ILE A 118 41.35 -5.64 4.43
N LEU A 119 41.43 -4.51 3.72
CA LEU A 119 40.51 -4.21 2.63
C LEU A 119 40.70 -5.16 1.44
N GLN A 120 41.94 -5.51 1.11
CA GLN A 120 42.25 -6.50 0.09
C GLN A 120 41.73 -7.88 0.46
N PHE A 121 41.83 -8.27 1.74
CA PHE A 121 41.27 -9.51 2.25
C PHE A 121 39.74 -9.52 2.09
N PHE A 122 39.03 -8.48 2.53
CA PHE A 122 37.58 -8.39 2.32
C PHE A 122 37.19 -8.40 0.84
N ALA A 123 37.92 -7.69 -0.01
CA ALA A 123 37.70 -7.71 -1.45
C ALA A 123 37.87 -9.11 -2.06
N SER A 124 38.84 -9.89 -1.57
CA SER A 124 39.06 -11.27 -1.99
C SER A 124 37.96 -12.22 -1.50
N LEU A 125 37.52 -12.07 -0.26
CA LEU A 125 36.47 -12.89 0.35
C LEU A 125 35.14 -12.72 -0.38
N LEU A 126 34.82 -11.48 -0.76
CA LEU A 126 33.56 -11.10 -1.42
C LEU A 126 33.66 -11.12 -2.96
N ALA A 127 34.77 -11.56 -3.53
CA ALA A 127 34.99 -11.49 -4.99
C ALA A 127 33.92 -12.27 -5.77
N ALA A 128 33.51 -13.44 -5.26
CA ALA A 128 32.46 -14.25 -5.87
C ALA A 128 31.08 -13.57 -5.78
N ASP A 129 30.73 -13.01 -4.62
CA ASP A 129 29.45 -12.32 -4.41
C ASP A 129 29.35 -11.05 -5.27
N VAL A 130 30.41 -10.25 -5.32
CA VAL A 130 30.47 -9.04 -6.15
C VAL A 130 30.36 -9.39 -7.63
N LYS A 131 31.01 -10.48 -8.07
CA LYS A 131 30.88 -10.96 -9.44
C LYS A 131 29.46 -11.40 -9.74
N SER A 132 28.87 -12.24 -8.88
CA SER A 132 27.49 -12.71 -9.00
C SER A 132 26.50 -11.54 -9.11
N TYR A 133 26.62 -10.55 -8.21
CA TYR A 133 25.80 -9.34 -8.24
C TYR A 133 25.95 -8.55 -9.55
N ARG A 134 27.18 -8.36 -10.04
CA ARG A 134 27.42 -7.65 -11.31
C ARG A 134 26.87 -8.41 -12.52
N ASP A 135 27.03 -9.73 -12.54
CA ASP A 135 26.50 -10.58 -13.60
C ASP A 135 24.96 -10.53 -13.63
N GLU A 136 24.32 -10.56 -12.46
CA GLU A 136 22.88 -10.42 -12.30
C GLU A 136 22.36 -9.05 -12.76
N VAL A 137 23.00 -7.96 -12.32
CA VAL A 137 22.67 -6.59 -12.78
C VAL A 137 22.81 -6.47 -14.30
N SER A 138 23.88 -7.03 -14.87
CA SER A 138 24.09 -7.06 -16.32
C SER A 138 23.00 -7.86 -17.04
N ARG A 139 22.55 -8.99 -16.50
CA ARG A 139 21.44 -9.78 -17.07
C ARG A 139 20.14 -8.99 -17.05
N LEU A 140 19.76 -8.45 -15.89
CA LEU A 140 18.51 -7.71 -15.72
C LEU A 140 18.47 -6.45 -16.60
N ASN A 141 19.59 -5.74 -16.76
CA ASN A 141 19.65 -4.58 -17.66
C ASN A 141 19.42 -4.99 -19.12
N LYS A 142 19.98 -6.11 -19.58
CA LYS A 142 19.73 -6.62 -20.94
C LYS A 142 18.26 -7.01 -21.15
N GLU A 143 17.63 -7.63 -20.17
CA GLU A 143 16.20 -7.96 -20.21
C GLU A 143 15.34 -6.68 -20.26
N LEU A 144 15.68 -5.68 -19.45
CA LEU A 144 15.01 -4.38 -19.44
C LEU A 144 15.11 -3.67 -20.80
N ASP A 145 16.30 -3.64 -21.40
CA ASP A 145 16.53 -3.06 -22.72
C ASP A 145 15.71 -3.78 -23.80
N ALA A 146 15.67 -5.11 -23.78
CA ALA A 146 14.89 -5.91 -24.73
C ALA A 146 13.39 -5.66 -24.60
N ILE A 147 12.86 -5.62 -23.37
CA ILE A 147 11.44 -5.32 -23.11
C ILE A 147 11.10 -3.89 -23.54
N THR A 148 11.97 -2.93 -23.24
CA THR A 148 11.78 -1.52 -23.61
C THR A 148 11.76 -1.35 -25.12
N ALA A 149 12.69 -1.99 -25.84
CA ALA A 149 12.72 -1.98 -27.30
C ALA A 149 11.45 -2.61 -27.90
N ARG A 150 10.99 -3.74 -27.36
CA ARG A 150 9.74 -4.38 -27.79
C ARG A 150 8.52 -3.48 -27.55
N GLY A 151 8.46 -2.80 -26.41
CA GLY A 151 7.40 -1.84 -26.10
C GLY A 151 7.40 -0.64 -27.05
N GLN A 152 8.57 -0.12 -27.41
CA GLN A 152 8.70 0.95 -28.42
C GLN A 152 8.25 0.48 -29.80
N GLN A 153 8.60 -0.74 -30.20
CA GLN A 153 8.16 -1.31 -31.48
C GLN A 153 6.64 -1.47 -31.52
N LEU A 154 6.04 -2.06 -30.48
CA LEU A 154 4.57 -2.22 -30.39
C LEU A 154 3.83 -0.87 -30.44
N ARG A 155 4.38 0.19 -29.83
CA ARG A 155 3.80 1.54 -29.93
C ARG A 155 3.86 2.08 -31.36
N LYS A 156 4.97 1.86 -32.08
CA LYS A 156 5.07 2.22 -33.50
C LYS A 156 4.05 1.45 -34.32
N ASP A 157 3.96 0.14 -34.12
CA ASP A 157 3.01 -0.73 -34.83
C ASP A 157 1.55 -0.30 -34.57
N LEU A 158 1.20 0.05 -33.33
CA LEU A 158 -0.11 0.61 -32.98
C LEU A 158 -0.40 1.93 -33.70
N THR A 159 0.60 2.81 -33.79
CA THR A 159 0.46 4.10 -34.47
C THR A 159 0.22 3.89 -35.97
N THR A 160 0.99 2.99 -36.58
CA THR A 160 0.80 2.61 -37.99
C THR A 160 -0.59 2.02 -38.21
N LEU A 161 -1.01 1.06 -37.39
CA LEU A 161 -2.32 0.42 -37.53
C LEU A 161 -3.48 1.41 -37.33
N ASN A 162 -3.36 2.34 -36.38
CA ASN A 162 -4.35 3.40 -36.21
C ASN A 162 -4.42 4.35 -37.42
N THR A 163 -3.28 4.60 -38.07
CA THR A 163 -3.23 5.39 -39.30
C THR A 163 -3.92 4.65 -40.44
N GLU A 164 -3.65 3.36 -40.61
CA GLU A 164 -4.32 2.50 -41.60
C GLU A 164 -5.83 2.41 -41.34
N ILE A 165 -6.25 2.25 -40.08
CA ILE A 165 -7.68 2.29 -39.70
C ILE A 165 -8.29 3.64 -40.06
N SER A 166 -7.61 4.75 -39.79
CA SER A 166 -8.08 6.09 -40.15
C SER A 166 -8.21 6.27 -41.67
N GLU A 167 -7.24 5.77 -42.46
CA GLU A 167 -7.27 5.82 -43.91
C GLU A 167 -8.39 4.94 -44.51
N LEU A 168 -8.59 3.74 -43.97
CA LEU A 168 -9.72 2.88 -44.36
C LEU A 168 -11.06 3.53 -43.98
N ASN A 169 -11.14 4.19 -42.83
CA ASN A 169 -12.33 4.92 -42.41
C ASN A 169 -12.57 6.20 -43.21
N LYS A 170 -11.54 6.84 -43.80
CA LYS A 170 -11.71 7.98 -44.71
C LYS A 170 -12.43 7.62 -46.01
N HIS A 171 -12.38 6.35 -46.43
CA HIS A 171 -13.03 5.88 -47.64
C HIS A 171 -14.48 5.42 -47.45
N ASN A 172 -14.92 5.19 -46.21
CA ASN A 172 -16.33 4.95 -45.88
C ASN A 172 -16.93 6.27 -45.40
N ALA A 173 -17.81 6.87 -46.21
CA ALA A 173 -18.54 8.08 -45.86
C ALA A 173 -19.11 7.97 -44.43
N ASN A 174 -18.83 8.96 -43.58
CA ASN A 174 -19.15 9.01 -42.14
C ASN A 174 -20.60 8.59 -41.80
N THR A 175 -21.51 8.69 -42.76
CA THR A 175 -22.92 8.32 -42.61
C THR A 175 -23.19 6.83 -42.82
N GLU A 176 -22.55 6.16 -43.77
CA GLU A 176 -22.79 4.72 -44.03
C GLU A 176 -22.21 3.84 -42.92
N ALA A 177 -20.98 4.12 -42.48
CA ALA A 177 -20.35 3.36 -41.39
C ALA A 177 -21.13 3.50 -40.07
N ALA A 178 -21.71 4.68 -39.82
CA ALA A 178 -22.58 4.91 -38.68
C ALA A 178 -23.91 4.19 -38.81
N ILE A 179 -24.54 4.24 -39.98
CA ILE A 179 -25.78 3.50 -40.28
C ILE A 179 -25.58 2.01 -40.09
N ASP A 180 -24.49 1.45 -40.63
CA ASP A 180 -24.16 0.03 -40.49
C ASP A 180 -23.93 -0.38 -39.04
N SER A 181 -23.21 0.46 -38.29
CA SER A 181 -22.97 0.19 -36.88
C SER A 181 -24.25 0.33 -36.04
N ILE A 182 -25.11 1.30 -36.33
CA ILE A 182 -26.42 1.45 -35.68
C ILE A 182 -27.28 0.23 -35.97
N ASN A 183 -27.42 -0.14 -37.25
CA ASN A 183 -28.19 -1.30 -37.66
C ASN A 183 -27.64 -2.60 -37.05
N LYS A 184 -26.32 -2.72 -36.89
CA LYS A 184 -25.71 -3.86 -36.20
C LYS A 184 -26.15 -3.91 -34.73
N ILE A 185 -26.11 -2.79 -34.01
CA ILE A 185 -26.59 -2.72 -32.63
C ILE A 185 -28.06 -3.11 -32.54
N LEU A 186 -28.91 -2.58 -33.42
CA LEU A 186 -30.35 -2.89 -33.46
C LEU A 186 -30.59 -4.40 -33.70
N ARG A 187 -29.89 -4.99 -34.67
CA ARG A 187 -30.00 -6.43 -34.96
C ARG A 187 -29.49 -7.30 -33.81
N ASP A 188 -28.31 -7.00 -33.28
CA ASP A 188 -27.67 -7.78 -32.21
C ASP A 188 -28.49 -7.69 -30.90
N SER A 189 -29.23 -6.61 -30.68
CA SER A 189 -30.15 -6.45 -29.54
C SER A 189 -31.53 -7.08 -29.75
N GLY A 190 -31.82 -7.60 -30.94
CA GLY A 190 -33.16 -8.10 -31.30
C GLY A 190 -34.22 -7.01 -31.47
N PHE A 191 -33.81 -5.76 -31.72
CA PHE A 191 -34.72 -4.67 -32.02
C PHE A 191 -35.18 -4.78 -33.48
N GLN A 192 -36.48 -4.97 -33.70
CA GLN A 192 -37.05 -5.20 -35.04
C GLN A 192 -37.85 -4.00 -35.58
N GLY A 193 -38.14 -2.99 -34.75
CA GLY A 193 -39.09 -1.93 -35.11
C GLY A 193 -38.71 -1.06 -36.32
N PHE A 194 -37.41 -0.90 -36.61
CA PHE A 194 -36.92 -0.21 -37.81
C PHE A 194 -35.44 -0.51 -38.11
N SER A 195 -35.00 -0.18 -39.33
CA SER A 195 -33.60 -0.03 -39.73
C SER A 195 -33.32 1.35 -40.32
N LEU A 196 -32.05 1.75 -40.40
CA LEU A 196 -31.61 2.99 -41.05
C LEU A 196 -30.99 2.67 -42.41
N HIS A 197 -31.36 3.39 -43.46
CA HIS A 197 -30.77 3.26 -44.79
C HIS A 197 -30.23 4.62 -45.25
N ALA A 198 -29.12 4.66 -45.99
CA ALA A 198 -28.67 5.90 -46.61
C ALA A 198 -29.66 6.30 -47.72
N LYS A 199 -29.98 7.58 -47.83
CA LYS A 199 -30.88 8.08 -48.86
C LYS A 199 -30.14 8.18 -50.19
N ASP A 200 -30.60 7.43 -51.18
CA ASP A 200 -30.00 7.46 -52.52
C ASP A 200 -29.98 8.87 -53.11
N GLY A 201 -28.80 9.30 -53.55
CA GLY A 201 -28.60 10.59 -54.20
C GLY A 201 -28.56 11.81 -53.25
N VAL A 202 -28.62 11.60 -51.92
CA VAL A 202 -28.51 12.70 -50.95
C VAL A 202 -27.42 12.38 -49.92
N GLU A 203 -26.31 13.11 -50.00
CA GLU A 203 -25.16 12.91 -49.12
C GLU A 203 -25.53 13.20 -47.65
N ASN A 204 -25.11 12.31 -46.75
CA ASN A 204 -25.31 12.41 -45.30
C ASN A 204 -26.78 12.46 -44.82
N VAL A 205 -27.71 11.93 -45.59
CA VAL A 205 -29.12 11.78 -45.20
C VAL A 205 -29.48 10.30 -45.09
N TYR A 206 -30.30 9.96 -44.10
CA TYR A 206 -30.80 8.61 -43.89
C TYR A 206 -32.34 8.57 -43.93
N GLU A 207 -32.86 7.39 -44.21
CA GLU A 207 -34.27 7.03 -44.18
C GLU A 207 -34.47 5.92 -43.14
N VAL A 208 -35.56 6.00 -42.39
CA VAL A 208 -35.95 4.96 -41.45
C VAL A 208 -36.86 3.99 -42.21
N ILE A 209 -36.49 2.72 -42.26
CA ILE A 209 -37.23 1.67 -42.95
C ILE A 209 -37.96 0.81 -41.92
N ARG A 210 -39.27 0.61 -42.14
CA ARG A 210 -40.13 -0.25 -41.32
C ARG A 210 -39.91 -1.72 -41.68
N GLU A 211 -40.41 -2.65 -40.87
CA GLU A 211 -40.30 -4.09 -41.12
C GLU A 211 -40.88 -4.53 -42.48
N ASP A 212 -41.90 -3.82 -42.98
CA ASP A 212 -42.54 -4.08 -44.28
C ASP A 212 -41.74 -3.54 -45.47
N GLY A 213 -40.59 -2.90 -45.23
CA GLY A 213 -39.74 -2.29 -46.25
C GLY A 213 -40.17 -0.88 -46.67
N SER A 214 -41.22 -0.32 -46.06
CA SER A 214 -41.67 1.05 -46.35
C SER A 214 -40.80 2.09 -45.63
N VAL A 215 -40.64 3.26 -46.26
CA VAL A 215 -39.99 4.42 -45.64
C VAL A 215 -40.96 5.03 -44.62
N ALA A 216 -40.52 5.21 -43.38
CA ALA A 216 -41.31 5.82 -42.33
C ALA A 216 -41.52 7.32 -42.62
N GLU A 217 -42.77 7.71 -42.92
CA GLU A 217 -43.12 9.13 -43.12
C GLU A 217 -43.19 9.92 -41.81
N ASN A 218 -43.59 9.25 -40.71
CA ASN A 218 -43.66 9.82 -39.38
C ASN A 218 -42.99 8.90 -38.36
N LEU A 219 -42.20 9.49 -37.48
CA LEU A 219 -41.57 8.81 -36.34
C LEU A 219 -42.28 9.24 -35.06
N SER A 220 -42.51 8.28 -34.17
CA SER A 220 -42.93 8.56 -32.81
C SER A 220 -41.85 9.35 -32.06
N GLU A 221 -42.23 10.03 -30.99
CA GLU A 221 -41.30 10.76 -30.13
C GLU A 221 -40.20 9.84 -29.58
N GLY A 222 -40.58 8.63 -29.15
CA GLY A 222 -39.67 7.60 -28.67
C GLY A 222 -38.64 7.17 -29.72
N GLU A 223 -39.08 6.90 -30.95
CA GLU A 223 -38.19 6.54 -32.06
C GLU A 223 -37.20 7.68 -32.39
N ARG A 224 -37.68 8.93 -32.41
CA ARG A 224 -36.81 10.09 -32.66
C ARG A 224 -35.75 10.24 -31.57
N ASN A 225 -36.16 10.16 -30.30
CA ASN A 225 -35.24 10.24 -29.16
C ASN A 225 -34.23 9.10 -29.19
N PHE A 226 -34.67 7.90 -29.55
CA PHE A 226 -33.83 6.72 -29.59
C PHE A 226 -32.78 6.79 -30.71
N ILE A 227 -33.17 7.20 -31.92
CA ILE A 227 -32.23 7.44 -33.02
C ILE A 227 -31.23 8.56 -32.67
N ALA A 228 -31.71 9.65 -32.06
CA ALA A 228 -30.85 10.74 -31.61
C ALA A 228 -29.80 10.26 -30.58
N PHE A 229 -30.22 9.41 -29.63
CA PHE A 229 -29.31 8.80 -28.66
C PHE A 229 -28.24 7.92 -29.32
N LEU A 230 -28.62 7.09 -30.30
CA LEU A 230 -27.66 6.25 -31.02
C LEU A 230 -26.64 7.09 -31.81
N TYR A 231 -27.09 8.18 -32.44
CA TYR A 231 -26.19 9.10 -33.13
C TYR A 231 -25.20 9.76 -32.15
N PHE A 232 -25.69 10.22 -30.99
CA PHE A 232 -24.86 10.74 -29.92
C PHE A 232 -23.82 9.71 -29.43
N TYR A 233 -24.23 8.46 -29.21
CA TYR A 233 -23.31 7.37 -28.83
C TYR A 233 -22.20 7.18 -29.87
N HIS A 234 -22.52 7.20 -31.15
CA HIS A 234 -21.53 7.11 -32.24
C HIS A 234 -20.57 8.29 -32.28
N GLN A 235 -21.07 9.50 -32.04
CA GLN A 235 -20.23 10.69 -31.91
C GLN A 235 -19.28 10.58 -30.70
N VAL A 236 -19.75 10.05 -29.57
CA VAL A 236 -18.92 9.79 -28.40
C VAL A 236 -17.84 8.75 -28.70
N ARG A 237 -18.15 7.70 -29.48
CA ARG A 237 -17.16 6.72 -29.97
C ARG A 237 -16.16 7.26 -30.99
N GLY A 238 -16.38 8.45 -31.55
CA GLY A 238 -15.49 9.04 -32.56
C GLY A 238 -15.68 8.47 -33.96
N SER A 239 -16.76 7.71 -34.23
CA SER A 239 -17.01 7.12 -35.56
C SER A 239 -17.52 8.13 -36.61
N MET A 240 -17.60 9.42 -36.26
CA MET A 240 -18.16 10.49 -37.12
C MET A 240 -17.12 11.55 -37.52
N THR A 241 -15.88 11.47 -37.02
CA THR A 241 -14.83 12.47 -37.28
C THR A 241 -13.51 11.78 -37.58
N SER A 242 -12.84 12.22 -38.65
CA SER A 242 -11.55 11.74 -39.14
C SER A 242 -10.33 12.16 -38.30
N GLU A 243 -10.55 12.80 -37.16
CA GLU A 243 -9.51 13.23 -36.22
C GLU A 243 -9.34 12.20 -35.09
N GLU A 244 -8.15 12.23 -34.45
CA GLU A 244 -7.84 11.45 -33.25
C GLU A 244 -8.99 11.45 -32.24
N LEU A 245 -9.24 10.29 -31.62
CA LEU A 245 -10.24 10.08 -30.57
C LEU A 245 -9.95 11.04 -29.40
N LYS A 246 -10.56 12.23 -29.45
CA LYS A 246 -10.39 13.26 -28.40
C LYS A 246 -10.95 12.75 -27.08
N GLU A 247 -10.27 13.13 -26.00
CA GLU A 247 -10.75 12.98 -24.63
C GLU A 247 -12.04 13.79 -24.44
N LYS A 248 -13.07 13.17 -23.85
CA LYS A 248 -14.44 13.72 -23.79
C LYS A 248 -14.97 13.77 -22.36
N ILE A 249 -15.70 14.84 -22.07
CA ILE A 249 -16.67 14.89 -20.96
C ILE A 249 -18.05 14.67 -21.57
N VAL A 250 -18.77 13.69 -21.06
CA VAL A 250 -20.06 13.27 -21.61
C VAL A 250 -21.15 13.58 -20.59
N VAL A 251 -22.21 14.25 -21.03
CA VAL A 251 -23.40 14.53 -20.22
C VAL A 251 -24.60 13.94 -20.94
N ILE A 252 -25.35 13.10 -20.23
CA ILE A 252 -26.57 12.46 -20.72
C ILE A 252 -27.72 12.92 -19.84
N ASP A 253 -28.64 13.70 -20.39
CA ASP A 253 -29.83 14.17 -19.69
C ASP A 253 -31.05 13.36 -20.16
N ASP A 254 -31.55 12.53 -19.25
CA ASP A 254 -32.71 11.64 -19.38
C ASP A 254 -32.84 10.89 -20.73
N PRO A 255 -32.00 9.87 -20.98
CA PRO A 255 -31.89 9.24 -22.30
C PRO A 255 -33.05 8.30 -22.66
N VAL A 256 -34.06 8.16 -21.80
CA VAL A 256 -35.14 7.16 -21.92
C VAL A 256 -36.55 7.78 -21.93
N SER A 257 -36.66 9.09 -22.20
CA SER A 257 -37.95 9.78 -22.28
C SER A 257 -38.80 9.27 -23.44
N SER A 258 -40.05 8.90 -23.14
CA SER A 258 -41.05 8.46 -24.13
C SER A 258 -40.65 7.18 -24.90
N MET A 259 -39.79 6.34 -24.32
CA MET A 259 -39.32 5.08 -24.91
C MET A 259 -40.05 3.85 -24.36
N ASP A 260 -40.12 2.79 -25.16
CA ASP A 260 -40.62 1.48 -24.71
C ASP A 260 -39.58 0.71 -23.86
N SER A 261 -39.99 -0.44 -23.31
CA SER A 261 -39.12 -1.27 -22.46
C SER A 261 -37.91 -1.85 -23.20
N THR A 262 -38.03 -2.15 -24.49
CA THR A 262 -36.97 -2.72 -25.33
C THR A 262 -35.89 -1.67 -25.61
N ALA A 263 -36.29 -0.47 -26.02
CA ALA A 263 -35.40 0.67 -26.21
C ALA A 263 -34.73 1.07 -24.90
N LEU A 264 -35.46 1.10 -23.77
CA LEU A 264 -34.88 1.38 -22.45
C LEU A 264 -33.78 0.38 -22.09
N PHE A 265 -33.97 -0.92 -22.34
CA PHE A 265 -32.96 -1.94 -22.08
C PHE A 265 -31.71 -1.73 -22.92
N LEU A 266 -31.87 -1.43 -24.21
CA LEU A 266 -30.77 -1.18 -25.12
C LEU A 266 -29.99 0.08 -24.75
N VAL A 267 -30.68 1.19 -24.48
CA VAL A 267 -30.07 2.43 -23.98
C VAL A 267 -29.31 2.16 -22.68
N SER A 268 -29.88 1.39 -21.76
CA SER A 268 -29.21 0.98 -20.51
C SER A 268 -27.93 0.18 -20.77
N ALA A 269 -27.95 -0.74 -21.74
CA ALA A 269 -26.77 -1.51 -22.12
C ALA A 269 -25.65 -0.62 -22.69
N ILE A 270 -26.00 0.29 -23.60
CA ILE A 270 -25.08 1.25 -24.20
C ILE A 270 -24.47 2.19 -23.15
N VAL A 271 -25.30 2.75 -22.27
CA VAL A 271 -24.84 3.63 -21.19
C VAL A 271 -23.90 2.88 -20.22
N ARG A 272 -24.18 1.61 -19.91
CA ARG A 272 -23.25 0.76 -19.12
C ARG A 272 -21.91 0.56 -19.81
N GLU A 273 -21.89 0.41 -21.13
CA GLU A 273 -20.65 0.36 -21.90
C GLU A 273 -19.85 1.66 -21.71
N MET A 274 -20.50 2.82 -21.88
CA MET A 274 -19.89 4.14 -21.70
C MET A 274 -19.36 4.35 -20.27
N ILE A 275 -20.09 3.88 -19.25
CA ILE A 275 -19.61 3.87 -17.85
C ILE A 275 -18.32 3.05 -17.73
N ASN A 276 -18.24 1.88 -18.36
CA ASN A 276 -17.03 1.05 -18.31
C ASN A 276 -15.85 1.70 -19.05
N VAL A 277 -16.07 2.33 -20.21
CA VAL A 277 -15.04 3.12 -20.92
C VAL A 277 -14.51 4.23 -19.99
N CYS A 278 -15.40 4.95 -19.31
CA CYS A 278 -14.99 5.98 -18.34
C CYS A 278 -14.21 5.40 -17.16
N ARG A 279 -14.61 4.22 -16.65
CA ARG A 279 -13.94 3.57 -15.52
C ARG A 279 -12.52 3.10 -15.84
N ASN A 280 -12.20 2.82 -17.10
CA ASN A 280 -10.85 2.40 -17.51
C ASN A 280 -9.77 3.45 -17.15
N ASN A 281 -10.15 4.73 -16.94
CA ASN A 281 -9.23 5.76 -16.42
C ASN A 281 -8.79 5.52 -14.96
N THR A 282 -9.50 4.66 -14.22
CA THR A 282 -9.19 4.31 -12.83
C THR A 282 -8.75 2.86 -12.66
N GLU A 283 -9.32 1.94 -13.46
CA GLU A 283 -8.97 0.51 -13.49
C GLU A 283 -8.39 0.15 -14.86
N TYR A 284 -7.08 0.36 -15.03
CA TYR A 284 -6.39 0.16 -16.30
C TYR A 284 -5.81 -1.26 -16.48
N LEU A 285 -5.75 -2.07 -15.42
CA LEU A 285 -5.12 -3.40 -15.47
C LEU A 285 -6.03 -4.43 -16.13
N ASN A 286 -7.34 -4.33 -15.93
CA ASN A 286 -8.33 -5.28 -16.46
C ASN A 286 -9.54 -4.56 -17.08
N PRO A 287 -9.37 -3.88 -18.24
CA PRO A 287 -10.47 -3.20 -18.91
C PRO A 287 -11.52 -4.21 -19.39
N LYS A 288 -12.78 -3.99 -19.03
CA LYS A 288 -13.91 -4.84 -19.48
C LYS A 288 -14.34 -4.55 -20.91
N VAL A 289 -14.12 -3.30 -21.33
CA VAL A 289 -14.41 -2.78 -22.67
C VAL A 289 -13.19 -2.00 -23.14
N PRO A 290 -12.86 -2.00 -24.44
CA PRO A 290 -11.72 -1.24 -24.95
C PRO A 290 -11.99 0.28 -24.92
N GLY A 291 -10.93 1.06 -24.71
CA GLY A 291 -10.94 2.53 -24.80
C GLY A 291 -11.05 3.25 -23.45
N ASP A 292 -10.51 4.46 -23.39
CA ASP A 292 -10.45 5.32 -22.21
C ASP A 292 -10.74 6.81 -22.56
N TYR A 293 -11.36 7.03 -23.72
CA TYR A 293 -11.59 8.37 -24.29
C TYR A 293 -12.69 9.18 -23.57
N ILE A 294 -13.54 8.55 -22.76
CA ILE A 294 -14.49 9.25 -21.87
C ILE A 294 -13.77 9.51 -20.55
N LYS A 295 -13.45 10.77 -20.23
CA LYS A 295 -12.74 11.12 -18.99
C LYS A 295 -13.69 11.40 -17.82
N GLN A 296 -14.89 11.88 -18.11
CA GLN A 296 -15.96 12.08 -17.13
C GLN A 296 -17.32 11.83 -17.78
N LEU A 297 -18.25 11.25 -17.01
CA LEU A 297 -19.60 10.92 -17.46
C LEU A 297 -20.61 11.36 -16.40
N PHE A 298 -21.53 12.24 -16.80
CA PHE A 298 -22.67 12.68 -16.00
C PHE A 298 -23.94 12.10 -16.61
N ILE A 299 -24.77 11.45 -15.78
CA ILE A 299 -26.05 10.87 -16.22
C ILE A 299 -27.12 11.41 -15.29
N LEU A 300 -28.10 12.10 -15.86
CA LEU A 300 -29.26 12.63 -15.17
C LEU A 300 -30.47 11.84 -15.65
N THR A 301 -31.33 11.45 -14.72
CA THR A 301 -32.59 10.79 -15.06
C THR A 301 -33.56 10.91 -13.90
N HIS A 302 -34.85 10.91 -14.23
CA HIS A 302 -35.92 10.72 -13.26
C HIS A 302 -36.53 9.30 -13.32
N ASN A 303 -36.07 8.47 -14.28
CA ASN A 303 -36.56 7.11 -14.48
C ASN A 303 -35.84 6.14 -13.53
N VAL A 304 -36.58 5.68 -12.52
CA VAL A 304 -36.13 4.73 -11.48
C VAL A 304 -35.64 3.39 -12.06
N TYR A 305 -36.29 2.89 -13.11
CA TYR A 305 -35.90 1.63 -13.74
C TYR A 305 -34.56 1.77 -14.46
N PHE A 306 -34.42 2.78 -15.32
CA PHE A 306 -33.17 3.06 -16.04
C PHE A 306 -32.01 3.32 -15.08
N HIS A 307 -32.23 4.14 -14.03
CA HIS A 307 -31.24 4.39 -12.99
C HIS A 307 -30.76 3.08 -12.36
N ARG A 308 -31.67 2.17 -11.98
CA ARG A 308 -31.31 0.88 -11.39
C ARG A 308 -30.50 0.00 -12.35
N GLU A 309 -30.90 -0.04 -13.63
CA GLU A 309 -30.23 -0.86 -14.65
C GLU A 309 -28.77 -0.48 -14.89
N ILE A 310 -28.45 0.82 -14.83
CA ILE A 310 -27.07 1.31 -15.05
C ILE A 310 -26.24 1.35 -13.76
N THR A 311 -26.88 1.40 -12.58
CA THR A 311 -26.20 1.58 -11.28
C THR A 311 -25.99 0.32 -10.45
N TYR A 312 -26.50 -0.84 -10.88
CA TYR A 312 -26.53 -2.11 -10.13
C TYR A 312 -25.22 -2.49 -9.40
N LYS A 313 -24.04 -2.21 -9.98
CA LYS A 313 -22.72 -2.46 -9.37
C LYS A 313 -21.90 -1.20 -9.06
N GLN A 314 -22.46 -0.02 -9.33
CA GLN A 314 -21.68 1.21 -9.29
C GLN A 314 -21.51 1.79 -7.88
N ALA A 315 -22.42 1.47 -6.95
CA ALA A 315 -22.31 1.90 -5.55
C ALA A 315 -21.02 1.42 -4.87
N GLY A 316 -20.50 0.24 -5.24
CA GLY A 316 -19.25 -0.29 -4.70
C GLY A 316 -17.98 0.42 -5.19
N TYR A 317 -18.05 1.24 -6.25
CA TYR A 317 -16.91 1.96 -6.80
C TYR A 317 -16.80 3.37 -6.20
N TYR A 318 -16.59 3.47 -4.89
CA TYR A 318 -16.58 4.75 -4.17
C TYR A 318 -15.61 5.79 -4.74
N ASN A 319 -14.45 5.34 -5.20
CA ASN A 319 -13.39 6.19 -5.73
C ASN A 319 -13.68 6.81 -7.11
N CYS A 320 -14.65 6.28 -7.87
CA CYS A 320 -14.88 6.74 -9.25
C CYS A 320 -16.36 6.82 -9.67
N ALA A 321 -17.29 6.54 -8.76
CA ALA A 321 -18.72 6.77 -8.94
C ALA A 321 -19.25 7.66 -7.81
N SER A 322 -20.21 8.52 -8.11
CA SER A 322 -20.90 9.33 -7.11
C SER A 322 -22.37 9.46 -7.49
N PHE A 323 -23.23 9.47 -6.48
CA PHE A 323 -24.68 9.53 -6.65
C PHE A 323 -25.20 10.82 -6.05
N TYR A 324 -26.03 11.53 -6.80
CA TYR A 324 -26.64 12.77 -6.36
C TYR A 324 -28.15 12.67 -6.46
N MET A 325 -28.85 13.25 -5.49
CA MET A 325 -30.29 13.36 -5.50
C MET A 325 -30.68 14.83 -5.48
N ILE A 326 -31.40 15.25 -6.52
CA ILE A 326 -31.90 16.61 -6.66
C ILE A 326 -33.32 16.65 -6.12
N ARG A 327 -33.60 17.57 -5.20
CA ARG A 327 -34.93 17.78 -4.61
C ARG A 327 -35.30 19.25 -4.64
N LYS A 328 -36.58 19.55 -4.80
CA LYS A 328 -37.11 20.92 -4.73
C LYS A 328 -38.15 21.00 -3.63
N ASN A 329 -37.85 21.78 -2.59
CA ASN A 329 -38.76 22.06 -1.46
C ASN A 329 -38.94 23.58 -1.36
N ASP A 330 -40.18 24.05 -1.16
CA ASP A 330 -40.49 25.49 -1.05
C ASP A 330 -39.89 26.35 -2.19
N ASN A 331 -39.93 25.81 -3.41
CA ASN A 331 -39.30 26.39 -4.61
C ASN A 331 -37.77 26.54 -4.58
N ILE A 332 -37.08 25.96 -3.61
CA ILE A 332 -35.62 25.94 -3.52
C ILE A 332 -35.11 24.56 -3.92
N SER A 333 -34.28 24.52 -4.97
CA SER A 333 -33.60 23.30 -5.41
C SER A 333 -32.39 23.02 -4.54
N SER A 334 -32.24 21.77 -4.11
CA SER A 334 -31.12 21.27 -3.31
C SER A 334 -30.54 20.01 -3.96
N ILE A 335 -29.23 19.85 -3.86
CA ILE A 335 -28.51 18.69 -4.37
C ILE A 335 -27.88 18.00 -3.17
N LYS A 336 -28.24 16.74 -2.94
CA LYS A 336 -27.68 15.91 -1.88
C LYS A 336 -26.75 14.86 -2.48
N LEU A 337 -25.49 14.83 -2.03
CA LEU A 337 -24.58 13.72 -2.28
C LEU A 337 -25.03 12.51 -1.45
N CYS A 338 -25.17 11.35 -2.10
CA CYS A 338 -25.65 10.11 -1.49
C CYS A 338 -24.48 9.28 -0.98
N THR A 339 -23.83 9.77 0.07
CA THR A 339 -22.78 9.07 0.82
C THR A 339 -23.23 8.86 2.28
N ARG A 340 -22.68 7.82 2.91
CA ARG A 340 -22.89 7.51 4.33
C ARG A 340 -21.66 6.80 4.88
N GLN A 341 -21.48 6.80 6.20
CA GLN A 341 -20.45 5.95 6.82
C GLN A 341 -20.75 4.48 6.57
N SER A 342 -19.72 3.72 6.19
CA SER A 342 -19.87 2.30 5.95
C SER A 342 -20.17 1.56 7.25
N LYS A 343 -21.19 0.71 7.22
CA LYS A 343 -21.56 -0.12 8.38
C LYS A 343 -20.54 -1.24 8.63
N GLU A 344 -19.91 -1.74 7.56
CA GLU A 344 -18.87 -2.77 7.64
C GLU A 344 -17.51 -2.18 8.04
N ARG A 345 -17.26 -0.92 7.62
CA ARG A 345 -16.01 -0.20 7.89
C ARG A 345 -16.30 1.21 8.38
N PRO A 346 -16.57 1.40 9.69
CA PRO A 346 -16.99 2.70 10.23
C PRO A 346 -16.01 3.87 10.00
N SER A 347 -14.75 3.58 9.67
CA SER A 347 -13.72 4.56 9.30
C SER A 347 -13.78 5.03 7.85
N GLU A 348 -14.60 4.40 7.00
CA GLU A 348 -14.69 4.66 5.56
C GLU A 348 -16.11 5.15 5.22
N ASP A 349 -16.21 6.05 4.23
CA ASP A 349 -17.49 6.41 3.62
C ASP A 349 -17.80 5.46 2.46
N GLU A 350 -19.08 5.17 2.27
CA GLU A 350 -19.60 4.41 1.14
C GLU A 350 -20.67 5.21 0.39
N ASN A 351 -20.78 4.96 -0.92
CA ASN A 351 -21.91 5.45 -1.70
C ASN A 351 -23.14 4.59 -1.39
N TYR A 352 -24.32 5.21 -1.36
CA TYR A 352 -25.57 4.48 -1.38
C TYR A 352 -26.42 4.91 -2.58
N ASN A 353 -27.17 3.96 -3.14
CA ASN A 353 -28.11 4.26 -4.22
C ASN A 353 -29.37 4.92 -3.60
N PRO A 354 -29.75 6.14 -4.00
CA PRO A 354 -30.94 6.81 -3.46
C PRO A 354 -32.25 6.14 -3.88
N VAL A 355 -32.22 5.36 -4.96
CA VAL A 355 -33.39 4.66 -5.48
C VAL A 355 -33.46 3.28 -4.83
N GLN A 356 -34.41 3.12 -3.91
CA GLN A 356 -34.69 1.85 -3.24
C GLN A 356 -35.93 1.18 -3.86
N ASN A 357 -35.90 -0.15 -3.97
CA ASN A 357 -37.14 -0.91 -4.21
C ASN A 357 -38.07 -0.69 -3.01
N SER A 358 -39.37 -0.47 -3.25
CA SER A 358 -40.41 -0.38 -2.22
C SER A 358 -40.33 -1.49 -1.17
N TYR A 359 -39.94 -2.71 -1.58
CA TYR A 359 -39.70 -3.80 -0.63
C TYR A 359 -38.49 -3.56 0.28
N ALA A 360 -37.37 -3.10 -0.27
CA ALA A 360 -36.17 -2.80 0.51
C ALA A 360 -36.43 -1.64 1.49
N ALA A 361 -37.23 -0.64 1.09
CA ALA A 361 -37.62 0.47 1.94
C ALA A 361 -38.40 0.00 3.20
N LEU A 362 -39.26 -1.03 3.08
CA LEU A 362 -39.95 -1.60 4.24
C LEU A 362 -38.98 -2.16 5.29
N TRP A 363 -37.90 -2.82 4.84
CA TRP A 363 -36.89 -3.37 5.77
C TRP A 363 -36.06 -2.29 6.46
N ASP A 364 -35.76 -1.21 5.74
CA ASP A 364 -35.12 -0.05 6.35
C ASP A 364 -36.04 0.64 7.36
N GLU A 365 -37.34 0.80 7.04
CA GLU A 365 -38.34 1.36 7.96
C GLU A 365 -38.51 0.50 9.22
N LEU A 366 -38.61 -0.83 9.08
CA LEU A 366 -38.73 -1.76 10.21
C LEU A 366 -37.53 -1.67 11.17
N ARG A 367 -36.34 -1.34 10.65
CA ARG A 367 -35.13 -1.23 11.45
C ARG A 367 -35.18 -0.05 12.42
N ASP A 368 -35.72 1.07 11.97
CA ASP A 368 -35.69 2.33 12.70
C ASP A 368 -36.93 2.52 13.61
N ILE A 369 -38.04 1.82 13.33
CA ILE A 369 -39.25 1.89 14.14
C ILE A 369 -39.02 1.34 15.56
N GLN A 370 -39.41 2.16 16.55
CA GLN A 370 -39.40 1.83 17.99
C GLN A 370 -40.80 1.62 18.57
N SER A 371 -41.85 1.92 17.80
CA SER A 371 -43.24 1.82 18.22
C SER A 371 -43.92 0.56 17.68
N THR A 372 -44.65 -0.17 18.52
CA THR A 372 -45.24 -1.48 18.19
C THR A 372 -46.18 -1.44 16.98
N ILE A 373 -47.10 -0.48 16.91
CA ILE A 373 -48.14 -0.44 15.86
C ILE A 373 -47.54 -0.24 14.45
N PRO A 374 -46.70 0.79 14.18
CA PRO A 374 -46.02 0.90 12.90
C PRO A 374 -45.15 -0.32 12.57
N ALA A 375 -44.47 -0.90 13.55
CA ALA A 375 -43.60 -2.07 13.32
C ALA A 375 -44.42 -3.27 12.84
N LEU A 376 -45.57 -3.53 13.46
CA LEU A 376 -46.50 -4.59 13.05
C LEU A 376 -47.01 -4.39 11.61
N ASN A 377 -47.38 -3.16 11.25
CA ASN A 377 -47.84 -2.84 9.90
C ASN A 377 -46.75 -3.07 8.85
N VAL A 378 -45.51 -2.69 9.15
CA VAL A 378 -44.37 -2.91 8.24
C VAL A 378 -44.02 -4.40 8.15
N MET A 379 -43.93 -5.12 9.28
CA MET A 379 -43.72 -6.57 9.32
C MET A 379 -44.75 -7.32 8.49
N ARG A 380 -46.02 -6.95 8.63
CA ARG A 380 -47.11 -7.53 7.84
C ARG A 380 -46.88 -7.34 6.33
N ARG A 381 -46.63 -6.11 5.88
CA ARG A 381 -46.37 -5.82 4.46
C ARG A 381 -45.17 -6.60 3.93
N ILE A 382 -44.15 -6.80 4.75
CA ILE A 382 -42.99 -7.62 4.39
C ILE A 382 -43.37 -9.10 4.22
N LEU A 383 -44.13 -9.69 5.16
CA LEU A 383 -44.57 -11.09 5.06
C LEU A 383 -45.48 -11.29 3.85
N GLU A 384 -46.44 -10.38 3.64
CA GLU A 384 -47.36 -10.44 2.50
C GLU A 384 -46.61 -10.33 1.17
N TYR A 385 -45.74 -9.32 1.01
CA TYR A 385 -45.00 -9.15 -0.23
C TYR A 385 -44.05 -10.32 -0.50
N TYR A 386 -43.31 -10.78 0.51
CA TYR A 386 -42.30 -11.81 0.32
C TYR A 386 -42.92 -13.20 0.14
N PHE A 387 -43.74 -13.65 1.10
CA PHE A 387 -44.25 -15.01 1.05
C PHE A 387 -45.40 -15.15 0.05
N LEU A 388 -46.34 -14.21 -0.02
CA LEU A 388 -47.48 -14.35 -0.93
C LEU A 388 -47.09 -13.99 -2.38
N GLN A 389 -46.44 -12.85 -2.61
CA GLN A 389 -46.19 -12.38 -3.98
C GLN A 389 -44.90 -12.93 -4.61
N LEU A 390 -43.78 -12.97 -3.86
CA LEU A 390 -42.50 -13.43 -4.43
C LEU A 390 -42.34 -14.95 -4.38
N CYS A 391 -42.64 -15.55 -3.24
CA CYS A 391 -42.49 -17.00 -3.07
C CYS A 391 -43.73 -17.79 -3.52
N GLY A 392 -44.84 -17.10 -3.84
CA GLY A 392 -46.04 -17.73 -4.41
C GLY A 392 -46.80 -18.64 -3.44
N TYR A 393 -46.75 -18.35 -2.13
CA TYR A 393 -47.59 -19.04 -1.13
C TYR A 393 -49.06 -18.57 -1.25
N GLU A 394 -49.70 -18.81 -2.39
CA GLU A 394 -51.12 -18.52 -2.57
C GLU A 394 -51.96 -19.50 -1.74
N GLY A 395 -52.80 -18.99 -0.84
CA GLY A 395 -53.85 -19.77 -0.15
C GLY A 395 -53.38 -20.91 0.76
N SER A 396 -52.07 -21.09 0.97
CA SER A 396 -51.53 -22.00 1.98
C SER A 396 -51.48 -21.27 3.31
N ASP A 397 -52.05 -21.89 4.33
CA ASP A 397 -52.19 -21.31 5.66
C ASP A 397 -50.78 -21.19 6.25
N ILE A 398 -50.10 -20.06 6.01
CA ILE A 398 -48.75 -19.77 6.54
C ILE A 398 -48.78 -19.99 8.07
N ARG A 399 -49.92 -19.68 8.69
CA ARG A 399 -50.20 -20.00 10.08
C ARG A 399 -50.14 -21.51 10.36
N GLU A 400 -50.76 -22.36 9.54
CA GLU A 400 -50.66 -23.82 9.66
C GLU A 400 -49.20 -24.30 9.52
N LEU A 401 -48.47 -23.81 8.52
CA LEU A 401 -47.08 -24.18 8.29
C LEU A 401 -46.16 -23.79 9.44
N VAL A 402 -46.36 -22.60 10.03
CA VAL A 402 -45.50 -22.05 11.08
C VAL A 402 -45.91 -22.54 12.47
N LEU A 403 -47.22 -22.63 12.76
CA LEU A 403 -47.76 -22.82 14.11
C LEU A 403 -48.46 -24.16 14.33
N GLU A 404 -48.92 -24.86 13.30
CA GLU A 404 -49.63 -26.14 13.46
C GLU A 404 -48.76 -27.35 13.12
N LYS A 405 -47.80 -27.24 12.19
CA LYS A 405 -46.80 -28.28 11.95
C LYS A 405 -45.97 -28.53 13.20
N GLU A 406 -45.93 -29.78 13.66
CA GLU A 406 -45.31 -30.16 14.94
C GLU A 406 -43.83 -29.74 15.05
N GLU A 407 -43.09 -29.86 13.94
CA GLU A 407 -41.67 -29.49 13.86
C GLU A 407 -41.44 -28.00 14.12
N ASN A 408 -42.27 -27.14 13.54
CA ASN A 408 -42.17 -25.68 13.66
C ASN A 408 -42.82 -25.17 14.93
N ARG A 409 -43.96 -25.76 15.35
CA ARG A 409 -44.71 -25.38 16.55
C ARG A 409 -43.83 -25.42 17.81
N LYS A 410 -42.93 -26.39 17.90
CA LYS A 410 -41.96 -26.52 19.01
C LYS A 410 -41.01 -25.32 19.12
N MET A 411 -40.78 -24.58 18.04
CA MET A 411 -39.95 -23.37 18.05
C MET A 411 -40.60 -22.22 18.82
N PHE A 412 -41.92 -22.16 18.86
CA PHE A 412 -42.69 -21.04 19.44
C PHE A 412 -43.23 -21.33 20.85
N ILE A 413 -43.01 -22.54 21.37
CA ILE A 413 -43.51 -22.99 22.67
C ILE A 413 -42.35 -23.45 23.54
N LYS A 414 -42.09 -22.77 24.65
CA LYS A 414 -41.03 -23.15 25.59
C LYS A 414 -41.60 -24.04 26.69
N GLN A 415 -41.10 -25.27 26.76
CA GLN A 415 -41.44 -26.20 27.84
C GLN A 415 -40.56 -25.91 29.06
N ILE A 416 -41.17 -25.58 30.18
CA ILE A 416 -40.48 -25.34 31.45
C ILE A 416 -40.84 -26.49 32.39
N GLU A 417 -39.84 -27.24 32.84
CA GLU A 417 -40.03 -28.42 33.67
C GLU A 417 -40.73 -28.03 35.00
N GLY A 418 -41.92 -28.59 35.23
CA GLY A 418 -42.76 -28.29 36.41
C GLY A 418 -43.65 -27.04 36.31
N GLN A 419 -43.69 -26.33 35.17
CA GLN A 419 -44.59 -25.19 34.94
C GLN A 419 -45.47 -25.39 33.70
N LYS A 420 -46.49 -24.53 33.54
CA LYS A 420 -47.25 -24.48 32.29
C LYS A 420 -46.33 -24.02 31.15
N PRO A 421 -46.48 -24.56 29.93
CA PRO A 421 -45.69 -24.14 28.78
C PRO A 421 -45.83 -22.64 28.53
N ASP A 422 -44.71 -21.96 28.26
CA ASP A 422 -44.72 -20.56 27.85
C ASP A 422 -45.09 -20.47 26.36
N MET A 423 -46.24 -19.82 26.12
CA MET A 423 -46.90 -19.66 24.82
C MET A 423 -46.74 -18.24 24.26
N THR A 424 -45.91 -17.41 24.87
CA THR A 424 -45.78 -15.98 24.51
C THR A 424 -45.38 -15.81 23.03
N ASP A 425 -44.33 -16.50 22.58
CA ASP A 425 -43.87 -16.42 21.18
C ASP A 425 -44.93 -16.99 20.20
N TYR A 426 -45.66 -18.05 20.61
CA TYR A 426 -46.77 -18.60 19.83
C TYR A 426 -47.92 -17.59 19.66
N GLN A 427 -48.30 -16.89 20.73
CA GLN A 427 -49.36 -15.88 20.69
C GLN A 427 -48.96 -14.68 19.80
N LEU A 428 -47.74 -14.18 19.96
CA LEU A 428 -47.21 -13.09 19.13
C LEU A 428 -47.14 -13.49 17.64
N ALA A 429 -46.72 -14.71 17.34
CA ALA A 429 -46.67 -15.24 15.97
C ALA A 429 -48.08 -15.39 15.40
N SER A 430 -49.02 -15.90 16.20
CA SER A 430 -50.43 -16.03 15.79
C SER A 430 -51.03 -14.66 15.51
N SER A 431 -50.70 -13.62 16.29
CA SER A 431 -51.15 -12.25 16.01
C SER A 431 -50.55 -11.70 14.72
N LEU A 432 -49.26 -11.88 14.45
CA LEU A 432 -48.62 -11.44 13.20
C LEU A 432 -49.23 -12.12 11.97
N LEU A 433 -49.48 -13.43 12.06
CA LEU A 433 -49.98 -14.25 10.95
C LEU A 433 -51.49 -14.12 10.74
N ALA A 434 -52.28 -13.82 11.78
CA ALA A 434 -53.74 -13.69 11.68
C ALA A 434 -54.20 -12.57 10.72
N TYR A 435 -53.35 -11.57 10.49
CA TYR A 435 -53.66 -10.45 9.59
C TYR A 435 -53.15 -10.64 8.17
N ILE A 436 -52.37 -11.69 7.90
CA ILE A 436 -51.95 -12.04 6.55
C ILE A 436 -53.19 -12.58 5.83
N ASN A 437 -53.62 -11.89 4.76
CA ASN A 437 -54.86 -12.09 3.99
C ASN A 437 -56.12 -11.32 4.45
N ASN A 438 -56.07 -10.40 5.43
CA ASN A 438 -57.23 -9.55 5.75
C ASN A 438 -57.16 -8.18 5.03
N PRO A 439 -58.03 -7.88 4.06
CA PRO A 439 -57.98 -6.62 3.31
C PRO A 439 -58.24 -5.36 4.15
N ASN A 440 -58.80 -5.46 5.37
CA ASN A 440 -59.23 -4.30 6.16
C ASN A 440 -58.21 -3.80 7.21
N GLY A 441 -57.02 -4.39 7.31
CA GLY A 441 -56.00 -3.94 8.28
C GLY A 441 -56.39 -4.08 9.75
N ILE A 442 -55.58 -3.52 10.66
CA ILE A 442 -55.82 -3.46 12.13
C ILE A 442 -56.98 -2.48 12.44
N SER A 443 -57.99 -2.43 11.58
CA SER A 443 -59.13 -1.52 11.64
C SER A 443 -60.43 -2.31 11.70
N ASP A 444 -60.45 -3.43 12.43
CA ASP A 444 -61.67 -3.80 13.13
C ASP A 444 -61.46 -3.42 14.59
N GLY A 445 -61.79 -2.16 14.90
CA GLY A 445 -61.54 -1.48 16.18
C GLY A 445 -62.37 -2.03 17.33
N LEU A 446 -62.32 -3.35 17.55
CA LEU A 446 -63.13 -4.03 18.55
C LEU A 446 -62.35 -4.89 19.54
N ASN A 447 -61.07 -5.20 19.35
CA ASN A 447 -60.26 -5.86 20.38
C ASN A 447 -58.76 -5.55 20.25
N TYR A 448 -58.26 -4.56 20.99
CA TYR A 448 -56.82 -4.38 21.24
C TYR A 448 -56.60 -4.38 22.76
N VAL A 449 -55.69 -5.23 23.23
CA VAL A 449 -55.19 -5.18 24.60
C VAL A 449 -53.89 -4.40 24.55
N GLU A 450 -53.87 -3.26 25.25
CA GLU A 450 -52.86 -2.20 25.23
C GLU A 450 -51.54 -2.55 25.94
N ASP A 451 -51.25 -3.84 26.19
CA ASP A 451 -50.19 -4.30 27.13
C ASP A 451 -48.97 -4.97 26.48
N CYS A 452 -48.63 -4.66 25.22
CA CYS A 452 -47.39 -5.18 24.61
C CYS A 452 -46.47 -4.04 24.13
N ASP A 453 -45.73 -3.46 25.09
CA ASP A 453 -44.70 -2.44 24.87
C ASP A 453 -43.39 -2.97 24.24
N ASP A 454 -43.27 -4.28 23.97
CA ASP A 454 -42.02 -4.89 23.52
C ASP A 454 -41.97 -5.14 22.00
N VAL A 455 -41.53 -4.11 21.24
CA VAL A 455 -41.25 -4.20 19.80
C VAL A 455 -40.17 -5.25 19.49
N GLU A 456 -39.21 -5.44 20.39
CA GLU A 456 -38.11 -6.39 20.19
C GLU A 456 -38.61 -7.84 20.31
N ALA A 457 -39.62 -8.11 21.13
CA ALA A 457 -40.32 -9.40 21.13
C ALA A 457 -40.98 -9.68 19.78
N TYR A 458 -41.65 -8.71 19.17
CA TYR A 458 -42.23 -8.88 17.83
C TYR A 458 -41.17 -9.07 16.75
N LYS A 459 -40.07 -8.30 16.76
CA LYS A 459 -38.95 -8.49 15.81
C LYS A 459 -38.31 -9.88 15.97
N ARG A 460 -38.17 -10.37 17.20
CA ARG A 460 -37.69 -11.74 17.48
C ARG A 460 -38.61 -12.80 16.86
N VAL A 461 -39.91 -12.71 17.14
CA VAL A 461 -40.89 -13.67 16.63
C VAL A 461 -41.00 -13.60 15.10
N PHE A 462 -40.93 -12.39 14.54
CA PHE A 462 -40.87 -12.17 13.10
C PHE A 462 -39.67 -12.88 12.46
N LYS A 463 -38.48 -12.86 13.08
CA LYS A 463 -37.32 -13.66 12.65
C LYS A 463 -37.63 -15.17 12.70
N MET A 464 -38.26 -15.65 13.79
CA MET A 464 -38.60 -17.06 13.95
C MET A 464 -39.55 -17.56 12.85
N ILE A 465 -40.45 -16.71 12.34
CA ILE A 465 -41.32 -17.05 11.19
C ILE A 465 -40.49 -17.36 9.94
N PHE A 466 -39.45 -16.56 9.64
CA PHE A 466 -38.53 -16.84 8.53
C PHE A 466 -37.74 -18.14 8.75
N GLU A 467 -37.33 -18.41 9.99
CA GLU A 467 -36.62 -19.67 10.34
C GLU A 467 -37.51 -20.90 10.16
N ALA A 468 -38.75 -20.85 10.64
CA ALA A 468 -39.74 -21.93 10.51
C ALA A 468 -40.11 -22.23 9.04
N LEU A 469 -39.99 -21.24 8.15
CA LEU A 469 -40.23 -21.40 6.72
C LEU A 469 -38.93 -21.66 5.92
N HIS A 470 -37.80 -21.89 6.60
CA HIS A 470 -36.49 -22.12 6.01
C HIS A 470 -35.97 -20.96 5.12
N GLN A 471 -36.37 -19.72 5.44
CA GLN A 471 -35.98 -18.48 4.74
C GLN A 471 -35.08 -17.56 5.60
N SER A 472 -34.33 -18.11 6.56
CA SER A 472 -33.44 -17.34 7.43
C SER A 472 -32.39 -16.54 6.66
N GLN A 473 -31.88 -17.08 5.55
CA GLN A 473 -30.89 -16.41 4.71
C GLN A 473 -31.41 -15.08 4.15
N HIS A 474 -32.68 -15.04 3.74
CA HIS A 474 -33.31 -13.81 3.24
C HIS A 474 -33.48 -12.78 4.36
N TYR A 475 -33.92 -13.21 5.54
CA TYR A 475 -34.03 -12.34 6.71
C TYR A 475 -32.67 -11.71 7.07
N GLU A 476 -31.62 -12.53 7.10
CA GLU A 476 -30.25 -12.10 7.41
C GLU A 476 -29.71 -11.12 6.35
N MET A 477 -29.93 -11.42 5.07
CA MET A 477 -29.60 -10.53 3.96
C MET A 477 -30.27 -9.15 4.08
N MET A 478 -31.58 -9.11 4.38
CA MET A 478 -32.34 -7.86 4.45
C MET A 478 -32.08 -7.07 5.74
N THR A 479 -31.71 -7.73 6.83
CA THR A 479 -31.37 -7.07 8.11
C THR A 479 -29.90 -6.66 8.21
N GLY A 480 -29.06 -7.00 7.22
CA GLY A 480 -27.64 -6.62 7.17
C GLY A 480 -26.75 -7.42 8.13
N LYS A 481 -27.22 -8.57 8.63
CA LYS A 481 -26.39 -9.53 9.36
C LYS A 481 -25.85 -10.52 8.35
N ALA A 482 -24.62 -10.33 7.88
CA ALA A 482 -24.04 -11.25 6.91
C ALA A 482 -23.97 -12.68 7.46
N VAL A 483 -24.52 -13.63 6.69
CA VAL A 483 -24.20 -15.05 6.76
C VAL A 483 -22.68 -15.16 6.62
N MET A 484 -21.99 -15.57 7.70
CA MET A 484 -20.59 -15.97 7.60
C MET A 484 -20.52 -17.23 6.75
N SER A 485 -20.34 -17.06 5.44
CA SER A 485 -19.86 -18.11 4.55
C SER A 485 -18.47 -18.50 5.04
N LYS A 486 -18.39 -19.67 5.69
CA LYS A 486 -17.11 -20.34 5.95
C LYS A 486 -16.42 -20.53 4.60
N LYS A 487 -15.30 -19.83 4.42
CA LYS A 487 -14.26 -20.22 3.46
C LYS A 487 -13.22 -21.06 4.19
#